data_AF-A0A6U3AED5-F1
#
_entry.id   AF-A0A6U3AED5-F1
#
_cell.length_a   1.000
_cell.length_b   1.000
_cell.length_c   1.000
_cell.angle_alpha   90.00
_cell.angle_beta   90.00
_cell.angle_gamma   90.00
#
_symmetry.space_group_name_H-M   'P 1'
#
loop_
_entity.id
_entity.type
_entity.pdbx_description
1 polymer ?
#
loop_
_entity_poly.entity_id
_entity_poly.type
_entity_poly.pdbx_seq_one_letter_code
_entity_poly.pdbx_strand_id
1 'polypeptide(L)'
;MEKSFKQEKREIYGEESTAAVDVELPGWGSWGGQGVKQTKSQQIRKNRKRKEREEETERLRKKRRDAELEHVIISEKALNLPSKYQSQEVPFPFRSIEQYEKTLQTPLGKDWNTAAVHHARIRDRVEVKAGAVINPITMDIKNTPSFQRKETRKKKEENERGKGRG
;
A
#
# COMPACT_ATOMS: atom_id res chain seq x y z
N MET A 1 15.46 3.39 -32.50
CA MET A 1 15.23 3.13 -31.08
C MET A 1 13.75 3.24 -30.70
N GLU A 2 13.03 4.32 -31.02
CA GLU A 2 11.60 4.41 -30.65
C GLU A 2 10.71 3.34 -31.29
N LYS A 3 10.97 2.97 -32.54
CA LYS A 3 10.20 1.93 -33.25
C LYS A 3 10.38 0.55 -32.62
N SER A 4 11.61 0.19 -32.23
CA SER A 4 11.90 -1.08 -31.57
C SER A 4 11.25 -1.14 -30.18
N PHE A 5 11.27 -0.03 -29.43
CA PHE A 5 10.60 0.06 -28.13
C PHE A 5 9.07 -0.10 -28.24
N LYS A 6 8.44 0.56 -29.22
CA LYS A 6 6.99 0.43 -29.45
C LYS A 6 6.59 -1.00 -29.85
N GLN A 7 7.48 -1.74 -30.52
CA GLN A 7 7.27 -3.14 -30.87
C GLN A 7 7.37 -4.03 -29.62
N GLU A 8 8.46 -3.92 -28.86
CA GLU A 8 8.67 -4.65 -27.60
C GLU A 8 7.54 -4.41 -26.60
N LYS A 9 7.09 -3.15 -26.44
CA LYS A 9 5.95 -2.79 -25.60
C LYS A 9 4.67 -3.52 -26.02
N ARG A 10 4.41 -3.64 -27.33
CA ARG A 10 3.24 -4.36 -27.85
C ARG A 10 3.34 -5.88 -27.65
N GLU A 11 4.54 -6.44 -27.78
CA GLU A 11 4.80 -7.87 -27.58
C GLU A 11 4.56 -8.26 -26.12
N ILE A 12 5.17 -7.53 -25.17
CA ILE A 12 4.97 -7.72 -23.73
C ILE A 12 3.49 -7.56 -23.36
N TYR A 13 2.79 -6.59 -23.97
CA TYR A 13 1.35 -6.44 -23.76
C TYR A 13 0.54 -7.63 -24.27
N GLY A 14 0.94 -8.25 -25.38
CA GLY A 14 0.31 -9.47 -25.88
C GLY A 14 0.51 -10.63 -24.91
N GLU A 15 1.75 -10.84 -24.44
CA GLU A 15 2.10 -11.92 -23.51
C GLU A 15 1.45 -11.78 -22.13
N GLU A 16 1.38 -10.56 -21.60
CA GLU A 16 0.81 -10.28 -20.28
C GLU A 16 -0.70 -10.12 -20.30
N SER A 17 -1.31 -9.88 -21.47
CA SER A 17 -2.76 -9.75 -21.53
C SER A 17 -3.41 -11.08 -21.16
N THR A 18 -4.14 -11.10 -20.05
CA THR A 18 -5.05 -12.19 -19.69
C THR A 18 -6.32 -12.19 -20.55
N ALA A 19 -6.30 -11.48 -21.69
CA ALA A 19 -7.44 -11.37 -22.58
C ALA A 19 -7.86 -12.78 -22.98
N ALA A 20 -9.16 -13.05 -22.89
CA ALA A 20 -9.72 -14.38 -23.08
C ALA A 20 -9.17 -15.00 -24.37
N VAL A 21 -8.33 -16.02 -24.21
CA VAL A 21 -7.88 -16.89 -25.29
C VAL A 21 -9.13 -17.29 -26.08
N ASP A 22 -9.04 -17.28 -27.42
CA ASP A 22 -10.17 -17.60 -28.28
C ASP A 22 -10.53 -19.09 -28.16
N VAL A 23 -11.22 -19.47 -27.09
CA VAL A 23 -11.79 -20.80 -26.90
C VAL A 23 -13.11 -20.88 -27.67
N GLU A 24 -13.09 -20.46 -28.93
CA GLU A 24 -14.15 -20.80 -29.87
C GLU A 24 -13.90 -22.24 -30.32
N LEU A 25 -14.47 -23.17 -29.55
CA LEU A 25 -14.62 -24.55 -30.01
C LEU A 25 -15.50 -24.53 -31.28
N PRO A 26 -15.04 -25.12 -32.39
CA PRO A 26 -15.85 -25.22 -33.60
C PRO A 26 -17.14 -25.98 -33.27
N GLY A 27 -18.29 -25.31 -33.43
CA GLY A 27 -19.59 -25.93 -33.16
C GLY A 27 -19.95 -27.02 -34.18
N TRP A 28 -21.09 -27.70 -33.95
CA TRP A 28 -21.61 -28.79 -34.80
C TRP A 28 -21.65 -28.47 -36.32
N GLY A 29 -21.82 -27.20 -36.69
CA GLY A 29 -21.84 -26.75 -38.09
C GLY A 29 -20.46 -26.53 -38.74
N SER A 30 -19.36 -26.70 -38.02
CA SER A 30 -17.99 -26.52 -38.53
C SER A 30 -17.40 -27.79 -39.17
N TRP A 31 -18.04 -28.95 -39.00
CA TRP A 31 -17.58 -30.23 -39.56
C TRP A 31 -18.01 -30.46 -41.01
N GLY A 32 -18.76 -29.54 -41.62
CA GLY A 32 -19.28 -29.66 -43.00
C GLY A 32 -18.23 -29.62 -44.12
N GLY A 33 -16.93 -29.58 -43.81
CA GLY A 33 -15.84 -29.59 -44.78
C GLY A 33 -15.43 -28.21 -45.32
N GLN A 34 -14.24 -28.15 -45.92
CA GLN A 34 -13.65 -26.94 -46.48
C GLN A 34 -14.45 -26.48 -47.72
N GLY A 35 -15.33 -25.49 -47.54
CA GLY A 35 -16.18 -24.95 -48.62
C GLY A 35 -17.57 -24.51 -48.20
N VAL A 36 -18.05 -24.91 -47.01
CA VAL A 36 -19.36 -24.48 -46.49
C VAL A 36 -19.30 -23.01 -46.05
N LYS A 37 -20.09 -22.16 -46.72
CA LYS A 37 -20.16 -20.73 -46.40
C LYS A 37 -20.81 -20.53 -45.02
N GLN A 38 -20.12 -19.79 -44.15
CA GLN A 38 -20.66 -19.35 -42.86
C GLN A 38 -21.94 -18.55 -43.09
N THR A 39 -22.97 -18.79 -42.29
CA THR A 39 -24.21 -18.01 -42.37
C THR A 39 -23.97 -16.57 -41.92
N LYS A 40 -24.79 -15.62 -42.42
CA LYS A 40 -24.71 -14.21 -41.98
C LYS A 40 -24.78 -14.09 -40.45
N SER A 41 -25.64 -14.90 -39.80
CA SER A 41 -25.77 -14.90 -38.33
C SER A 41 -24.50 -15.37 -37.62
N GLN A 42 -23.82 -16.42 -38.13
CA GLN A 42 -22.55 -16.90 -37.59
C GLN A 42 -21.45 -15.84 -37.73
N GLN A 43 -21.36 -15.18 -38.89
CA GLN A 43 -20.43 -14.09 -39.12
C GLN A 43 -20.68 -12.91 -38.17
N ILE A 44 -21.94 -12.50 -37.99
CA ILE A 44 -22.30 -11.43 -37.06
C ILE A 44 -21.91 -11.79 -35.62
N ARG A 45 -22.20 -13.01 -35.17
CA ARG A 45 -21.83 -13.48 -33.82
C ARG A 45 -20.32 -13.48 -33.61
N LYS A 46 -19.55 -13.97 -34.59
CA LYS A 46 -18.08 -13.99 -34.54
C LYS A 46 -17.51 -12.58 -34.50
N ASN A 47 -17.99 -11.68 -35.36
CA ASN A 47 -17.55 -10.29 -35.39
C ASN A 47 -17.87 -9.56 -34.09
N ARG A 48 -19.06 -9.80 -33.51
CA ARG A 48 -19.44 -9.20 -32.22
C ARG A 48 -18.49 -9.64 -31.10
N LYS A 49 -18.24 -10.95 -30.97
CA LYS A 49 -17.31 -11.49 -29.96
C LYS A 49 -15.88 -10.99 -30.14
N ARG A 50 -15.41 -10.90 -31.39
CA ARG A 50 -14.10 -10.32 -31.71
C ARG A 50 -14.02 -8.88 -31.23
N LYS A 51 -15.06 -8.08 -31.49
CA LYS A 51 -15.14 -6.69 -31.04
C LYS A 51 -15.18 -6.58 -29.52
N GLU A 52 -15.97 -7.41 -28.84
CA GLU A 52 -16.02 -7.47 -27.37
C GLU A 52 -14.64 -7.76 -26.77
N ARG A 53 -13.87 -8.69 -27.37
CA ARG A 53 -12.49 -8.98 -26.95
C ARG A 53 -11.55 -7.81 -27.21
N GLU A 54 -11.61 -7.20 -28.39
CA GLU A 54 -10.80 -6.02 -28.72
C GLU A 54 -11.07 -4.90 -27.70
N GLU A 55 -12.33 -4.64 -27.37
CA GLU A 55 -12.72 -3.67 -26.34
C GLU A 55 -12.21 -4.05 -24.94
N GLU A 56 -12.27 -5.33 -24.55
CA GLU A 56 -11.72 -5.80 -23.28
C GLU A 56 -10.20 -5.64 -23.21
N THR A 57 -9.48 -5.97 -24.28
CA THR A 57 -8.03 -5.80 -24.37
C THR A 57 -7.64 -4.33 -24.27
N GLU A 58 -8.41 -3.42 -24.87
CA GLU A 58 -8.18 -1.98 -24.78
C GLU A 58 -8.46 -1.45 -23.38
N ARG A 59 -9.51 -1.94 -22.70
CA ARG A 59 -9.80 -1.58 -21.30
C ARG A 59 -8.67 -2.02 -20.38
N LEU A 60 -8.16 -3.24 -20.54
CA LEU A 60 -7.02 -3.75 -19.78
C LEU A 60 -5.76 -2.93 -20.06
N ARG A 61 -5.50 -2.57 -21.32
CA ARG A 61 -4.38 -1.69 -21.69
C ARG A 61 -4.46 -0.33 -21.03
N LYS A 62 -5.64 0.29 -20.95
CA LYS A 62 -5.85 1.58 -20.29
C LYS A 62 -5.73 1.52 -18.77
N LYS A 63 -6.02 0.36 -18.16
CA LYS A 63 -5.92 0.16 -16.71
C LYS A 63 -4.48 -0.01 -16.21
N ARG A 64 -3.55 -0.37 -17.11
CA ARG A 64 -2.14 -0.52 -16.75
C ARG A 64 -1.55 0.78 -16.23
N ARG A 65 -0.58 0.68 -15.31
CA ARG A 65 0.10 1.84 -14.74
C ARG A 65 0.97 2.60 -15.75
N ASP A 66 1.43 1.92 -16.80
CA ASP A 66 2.29 2.49 -17.85
C ASP A 66 1.52 2.95 -19.10
N ALA A 67 0.18 3.02 -19.04
CA ALA A 67 -0.67 3.34 -20.18
C ALA A 67 -0.47 4.76 -20.72
N GLU A 68 -0.27 5.74 -19.85
CA GLU A 68 -0.05 7.15 -20.21
C GLU A 68 1.42 7.47 -20.54
N LEU A 69 2.34 6.53 -20.33
CA LEU A 69 3.78 6.75 -20.46
C LEU A 69 4.33 6.21 -21.79
N GLU A 70 5.06 7.03 -22.53
CA GLU A 70 5.55 6.64 -23.87
C GLU A 70 6.81 5.76 -23.85
N HIS A 71 7.70 5.97 -22.88
CA HIS A 71 9.04 5.36 -22.85
C HIS A 71 9.25 4.37 -21.70
N VAL A 72 8.16 3.97 -21.04
CA VAL A 72 8.20 3.07 -19.88
C VAL A 72 7.38 1.82 -20.17
N ILE A 73 7.95 0.66 -19.85
CA ILE A 73 7.24 -0.62 -19.79
C ILE A 73 7.33 -1.11 -18.35
N ILE A 74 6.18 -1.25 -17.69
CA ILE A 74 6.09 -1.79 -16.32
C ILE A 74 5.53 -3.19 -16.41
N SER A 75 6.25 -4.19 -15.89
CA SER A 75 5.70 -5.53 -15.72
C SER A 75 4.73 -5.56 -14.54
N GLU A 76 3.52 -6.05 -14.78
CA GLU A 76 2.48 -6.23 -13.75
C GLU A 76 2.32 -7.70 -13.33
N LYS A 77 3.25 -8.56 -13.77
CA LYS A 77 3.31 -9.96 -13.35
C LYS A 77 3.50 -10.01 -11.83
N ALA A 78 2.63 -10.75 -11.14
CA ALA A 78 2.78 -11.00 -9.72
C ALA A 78 4.10 -11.74 -9.49
N LEU A 79 5.05 -11.09 -8.81
CA LEU A 79 6.29 -11.73 -8.45
C LEU A 79 6.02 -12.69 -7.28
N ASN A 80 6.53 -13.92 -7.36
CA ASN A 80 6.53 -14.89 -6.25
C ASN A 80 7.55 -14.50 -5.17
N LEU A 81 7.67 -13.22 -4.85
CA LEU A 81 8.47 -12.77 -3.71
C LEU A 81 7.90 -13.41 -2.43
N PRO A 82 8.73 -13.58 -1.39
CA PRO A 82 8.29 -14.22 -0.17
C PRO A 82 7.22 -13.34 0.51
N SER A 83 5.96 -13.70 0.28
CA SER A 83 4.81 -13.34 1.13
C SER A 83 5.09 -13.59 2.62
N LYS A 84 6.16 -14.33 2.95
CA LYS A 84 6.67 -14.53 4.32
C LYS A 84 7.09 -13.23 5.02
N TYR A 85 7.59 -12.23 4.28
CA TYR A 85 8.08 -10.97 4.87
C TYR A 85 7.06 -9.83 4.80
N GLN A 86 5.95 -10.04 4.10
CA GLN A 86 4.85 -9.08 4.03
C GLN A 86 3.67 -9.61 4.83
N SER A 87 3.03 -8.74 5.61
CA SER A 87 1.80 -9.08 6.30
C SER A 87 0.70 -9.38 5.27
N GLN A 88 0.05 -10.55 5.38
CA GLN A 88 -1.07 -10.91 4.50
C GLN A 88 -2.28 -10.01 4.71
N GLU A 89 -2.52 -9.61 5.96
CA GLU A 89 -3.61 -8.74 6.37
C GLU A 89 -3.11 -7.62 7.29
N VAL A 90 -3.92 -6.57 7.41
CA VAL A 90 -3.62 -5.43 8.28
C VAL A 90 -3.83 -5.83 9.74
N PRO A 91 -2.81 -5.70 10.61
CA PRO A 91 -2.97 -6.06 12.01
C PRO A 91 -3.86 -5.05 12.77
N PHE A 92 -4.61 -5.56 13.75
CA PHE A 92 -5.31 -4.73 14.74
C PHE A 92 -4.28 -3.85 15.47
N PRO A 93 -4.51 -2.54 15.72
CA PRO A 93 -5.76 -1.77 15.69
C PRO A 93 -6.00 -0.95 14.42
N PHE A 94 -5.26 -1.19 13.34
CA PHE A 94 -5.33 -0.37 12.13
C PHE A 94 -6.55 -0.75 11.28
N ARG A 95 -7.12 0.25 10.59
CA ARG A 95 -8.28 0.05 9.69
C ARG A 95 -7.93 0.09 8.21
N SER A 96 -6.77 0.65 7.87
CA SER A 96 -6.30 0.82 6.51
C SER A 96 -4.84 0.37 6.40
N ILE A 97 -4.49 -0.19 5.24
CA ILE A 97 -3.12 -0.58 4.89
C ILE A 97 -2.21 0.64 4.97
N GLU A 98 -2.66 1.78 4.44
CA GLU A 98 -1.88 3.02 4.45
C GLU A 98 -1.54 3.48 5.87
N GLN A 99 -2.46 3.28 6.82
CA GLN A 99 -2.22 3.64 8.21
C GLN A 99 -1.12 2.76 8.80
N TYR A 100 -1.18 1.46 8.56
CA TYR A 100 -0.18 0.50 9.03
C TYR A 100 1.20 0.76 8.42
N GLU A 101 1.29 0.93 7.10
CA GLU A 101 2.56 1.19 6.42
C GLU A 101 3.21 2.50 6.88
N LYS A 102 2.43 3.57 7.09
CA LYS A 102 2.94 4.83 7.67
C LYS A 102 3.59 4.65 9.03
N THR A 103 3.13 3.70 9.85
CA THR A 103 3.78 3.42 11.14
C THR A 103 5.13 2.74 11.00
N LEU A 104 5.34 1.96 9.93
CA LEU A 104 6.58 1.23 9.66
C LEU A 104 7.58 2.02 8.82
N GLN A 105 7.15 3.11 8.16
CA GLN A 105 8.00 3.91 7.27
C GLN A 105 9.27 4.46 7.93
N THR A 106 9.25 4.74 9.24
CA THR A 106 10.42 5.30 9.91
C THR A 106 11.21 4.22 10.65
N PRO A 107 12.50 4.03 10.35
CA PRO A 107 13.33 3.05 11.05
C PRO A 107 13.52 3.45 12.53
N LEU A 108 13.65 2.45 13.40
CA LEU A 108 13.88 2.65 14.83
C LEU A 108 15.35 2.56 15.25
N GLY A 109 16.24 2.06 14.38
CA GLY A 109 17.63 1.81 14.74
C GLY A 109 18.46 3.07 15.00
N LYS A 110 19.59 2.89 15.70
CA LYS A 110 20.54 3.96 16.07
C LYS A 110 21.27 4.53 14.86
N ASP A 111 21.46 3.73 13.81
CA ASP A 111 22.19 4.15 12.61
C ASP A 111 21.41 5.15 11.76
N TRP A 112 20.07 5.13 11.86
CA TRP A 112 19.18 5.99 11.07
C TRP A 112 18.63 7.19 11.85
N ASN A 113 18.84 7.25 13.18
CA ASN A 113 18.29 8.30 14.04
C ASN A 113 19.36 8.88 14.95
N THR A 114 19.19 10.14 15.38
CA THR A 114 20.04 10.69 16.45
C THR A 114 19.81 9.95 17.76
N ALA A 115 20.82 9.91 18.62
CA ALA A 115 20.75 9.19 19.90
C ALA A 115 19.52 9.61 20.74
N ALA A 116 19.24 10.91 20.82
CA ALA A 116 18.10 11.44 21.57
C ALA A 116 16.74 10.94 21.03
N VAL A 117 16.57 10.94 19.69
CA VAL A 117 15.34 10.47 19.04
C VAL A 117 15.19 8.96 19.19
N HIS A 118 16.28 8.21 19.00
CA HIS A 118 16.29 6.77 19.22
C HIS A 118 15.82 6.44 20.64
N HIS A 119 16.47 7.01 21.67
CA HIS A 119 16.09 6.79 23.07
C HIS A 119 14.66 7.21 23.38
N ALA A 120 14.14 8.28 22.76
CA ALA A 120 12.75 8.68 22.93
C ALA A 120 11.76 7.70 22.29
N ARG A 121 12.11 7.09 21.15
CA ARG A 121 11.24 6.17 20.40
C ARG A 121 11.21 4.76 20.97
N ILE A 122 12.32 4.27 21.51
CA ILE A 122 12.40 2.94 22.14
C ILE A 122 12.00 2.95 23.62
N ARG A 123 11.57 4.10 24.16
CA ARG A 123 11.15 4.19 25.56
C ARG A 123 9.81 3.46 25.74
N ASP A 124 9.78 2.54 26.69
CA ASP A 124 8.56 1.82 27.03
C ASP A 124 7.49 2.74 27.60
N ARG A 125 6.22 2.39 27.39
CA ARG A 125 5.09 3.17 27.91
C ARG A 125 5.01 3.13 29.44
N VAL A 126 5.43 2.02 30.03
CA VAL A 126 5.37 1.78 31.48
C VAL A 126 6.76 1.35 31.95
N GLU A 127 7.38 2.18 32.76
CA GLU A 127 8.67 1.88 33.40
C GLU A 127 8.44 1.61 34.89
N VAL A 128 8.94 0.49 35.38
CA VAL A 128 8.90 0.13 36.81
C VAL A 128 10.33 0.15 37.36
N LYS A 129 10.49 0.74 38.54
CA LYS A 129 11.77 0.71 39.24
C LYS A 129 11.96 -0.64 39.92
N ALA A 130 13.09 -1.30 39.66
CA ALA A 130 13.45 -2.54 40.34
C ALA A 130 13.46 -2.34 41.86
N GLY A 131 12.84 -3.26 42.60
CA GLY A 131 12.81 -3.26 44.07
C GLY A 131 11.79 -2.31 44.72
N ALA A 132 11.01 -1.55 43.94
CA ALA A 132 9.97 -0.68 44.49
C ALA A 132 8.60 -1.40 44.55
N VAL A 133 7.90 -1.29 45.69
CA VAL A 133 6.51 -1.75 45.81
C VAL A 133 5.59 -0.80 45.05
N ILE A 134 4.76 -1.35 44.15
CA ILE A 134 3.77 -0.58 43.39
C ILE A 134 2.51 -0.46 44.25
N ASN A 135 2.32 0.72 44.84
CA ASN A 135 1.10 1.02 45.57
C ASN A 135 -0.07 1.28 44.59
N PRO A 136 -1.32 1.00 44.99
CA PRO A 136 -2.48 1.33 44.18
C PRO A 136 -2.57 2.85 43.96
N ILE A 137 -3.19 3.23 42.85
CA ILE A 137 -3.41 4.65 42.54
C ILE A 137 -4.38 5.23 43.56
N THR A 138 -3.91 6.18 44.38
CA THR A 138 -4.79 7.04 45.19
C THR A 138 -5.12 8.30 44.40
N MET A 139 -6.38 8.76 44.45
CA MET A 139 -6.83 9.99 43.79
C MET A 139 -6.41 11.24 44.56
N ASP A 140 -5.13 11.35 44.93
CA ASP A 140 -4.61 12.54 45.61
C ASP A 140 -4.23 13.57 44.55
N ILE A 141 -5.16 14.47 44.25
CA ILE A 141 -5.05 15.51 43.20
C ILE A 141 -3.73 16.31 43.32
N LYS A 142 -3.23 16.49 44.55
CA LYS A 142 -1.98 17.20 44.87
C LYS A 142 -0.71 16.48 44.39
N ASN A 143 -0.72 15.15 44.30
CA ASN A 143 0.42 14.33 43.86
C ASN A 143 0.43 14.03 42.35
N THR A 144 -0.55 14.54 41.61
CA THR A 144 -0.56 14.36 40.16
C THR A 144 0.58 15.15 39.49
N PRO A 145 1.25 14.60 38.46
CA PRO A 145 2.35 15.30 37.78
C PRO A 145 1.95 16.64 37.16
N SER A 146 0.68 16.76 36.73
CA SER A 146 0.11 18.00 36.19
C SER A 146 -0.04 19.09 37.26
N PHE A 147 -0.43 18.72 38.48
CA PHE A 147 -0.52 19.63 39.62
C PHE A 147 0.86 20.10 40.09
N GLN A 148 1.83 19.18 40.25
CA GLN A 148 3.20 19.52 40.63
C GLN A 148 3.89 20.42 39.59
N ARG A 149 3.67 20.18 38.29
CA ARG A 149 4.18 21.04 37.21
C ARG A 149 3.58 22.45 37.24
N LYS A 150 2.32 22.59 37.65
CA LYS A 150 1.67 23.91 37.84
C LYS A 150 2.23 24.65 39.06
N GLU A 151 2.40 23.98 40.19
CA GLU A 151 2.98 24.59 41.39
C GLU A 151 4.43 25.04 41.18
N THR A 152 5.26 24.20 40.54
CA THR A 152 6.67 24.55 40.24
C THR A 152 6.78 25.74 39.30
N ARG A 153 5.90 25.83 38.28
CA ARG A 153 5.79 27.02 37.42
C ARG A 153 5.36 28.26 38.20
N LYS A 154 4.33 28.17 39.04
CA LYS A 154 3.84 29.29 39.85
C LYS A 154 4.90 29.83 40.82
N LYS A 155 5.63 28.95 41.52
CA LYS A 155 6.75 29.34 42.39
C LYS A 155 7.90 30.00 41.63
N LYS A 156 8.18 29.55 40.40
CA LYS A 156 9.19 30.17 39.54
C LYS A 156 8.80 31.59 39.15
N GLU A 157 7.54 31.80 38.75
CA GLU A 157 7.02 33.14 38.43
C GLU A 157 6.98 34.07 39.64
N GLU A 158 6.60 33.59 40.84
CA GLU A 158 6.63 34.40 42.07
C GLU A 158 8.05 34.80 42.47
N ASN A 159 9.04 33.91 42.30
CA ASN A 159 10.45 34.20 42.56
C ASN A 159 11.03 35.21 41.54
N GLU A 160 10.61 35.14 40.28
CA GLU A 160 11.00 36.10 39.25
C GLU A 160 10.37 37.49 39.48
N ARG A 161 9.13 37.56 39.98
CA ARG A 161 8.46 38.83 40.37
C ARG A 161 9.06 39.47 41.63
N GLY A 162 9.59 38.67 42.55
CA GLY A 162 10.25 39.16 43.77
C GLY A 162 11.66 39.74 43.54
N LYS A 163 12.37 39.30 42.49
CA LYS A 163 13.72 39.78 42.14
C LYS A 163 13.77 41.17 41.49
N GLY A 164 12.62 41.74 41.12
CA GLY A 164 12.51 43.07 40.50
C GLY A 164 12.14 44.21 41.48
N ARG A 165 12.14 43.95 42.79
CA ARG A 165 11.88 44.93 43.85
C ARG A 165 13.06 44.93 44.83
N GLY A 166 14.19 45.48 44.40
CA GLY A 166 15.40 45.70 45.17
C GLY A 166 16.20 46.82 44.54
#